data_AF-A0A957IGU2-F1
#
_entry.id   AF-A0A957IGU2-F1
#
_cell.length_a   1.000
_cell.length_b   1.000
_cell.length_c   1.000
_cell.angle_alpha   90.00
_cell.angle_beta   90.00
_cell.angle_gamma   90.00
#
_symmetry.space_group_name_H-M   'P 1'
#
loop_
_entity.id
_entity.type
_entity.pdbx_description
1 polymer ?
#
loop_
_entity_poly.entity_id
_entity_poly.type
_entity_poly.pdbx_seq_one_letter_code
_entity_poly.pdbx_strand_id
1 'polypeptide(L)'
;MAEAISIYAESIVPAMQYQPGFEGANLMINEDTDTAVSTTYWETKTAMLASEASGYLQGRLAQIGELLTAPPANSHYEVAVKVSV
;
A
#
# COMPACT_ATOMS: atom_id res chain seq x y z
N MET A 1 0.56 6.72 -15.21
CA MET A 1 0.03 6.95 -13.84
C MET A 1 -1.44 6.58 -13.66
N ALA A 2 -2.38 7.04 -14.50
CA ALA A 2 -3.82 6.74 -14.32
C ALA A 2 -4.16 5.25 -14.20
N GLU A 3 -3.53 4.41 -15.03
CA GLU A 3 -3.68 2.94 -14.98
C GLU A 3 -3.21 2.35 -13.64
N ALA A 4 -2.07 2.80 -13.11
CA ALA A 4 -1.57 2.35 -11.81
C ALA A 4 -2.53 2.72 -10.67
N ILE A 5 -3.16 3.91 -10.74
CA ILE A 5 -4.17 4.34 -9.78
C ILE A 5 -5.42 3.44 -9.86
N SER A 6 -5.90 3.13 -11.06
CA SER A 6 -7.03 2.22 -11.27
C SER A 6 -6.75 0.83 -10.71
N ILE A 7 -5.60 0.23 -11.05
CA ILE A 7 -5.23 -1.10 -10.52
C ILE A 7 -5.10 -1.06 -8.99
N TYR A 8 -4.53 0.02 -8.44
CA TYR A 8 -4.43 0.19 -6.99
C TYR A 8 -5.81 0.23 -6.33
N ALA A 9 -6.72 1.06 -6.83
CA ALA A 9 -8.07 1.22 -6.28
C ALA A 9 -8.94 -0.04 -6.45
N GLU A 10 -8.85 -0.73 -7.59
CA GLU A 10 -9.74 -1.83 -7.93
C GLU A 10 -9.24 -3.21 -7.48
N SER A 11 -7.94 -3.38 -7.28
CA SER A 11 -7.33 -4.68 -6.97
C SER A 11 -6.56 -4.69 -5.64
N ILE A 12 -5.72 -3.68 -5.42
CA ILE A 12 -4.82 -3.65 -4.26
C ILE A 12 -5.60 -3.26 -2.99
N VAL A 13 -6.39 -2.17 -3.04
CA VAL A 13 -7.16 -1.69 -1.88
C VAL A 13 -8.14 -2.74 -1.35
N PRO A 14 -8.95 -3.42 -2.19
CA PRO A 14 -9.82 -4.49 -1.69
C PRO A 14 -9.03 -5.61 -1.01
N ALA A 15 -7.88 -5.99 -1.57
CA ALA A 15 -7.05 -7.04 -0.97
C ALA A 15 -6.49 -6.62 0.39
N MET A 16 -6.13 -5.35 0.58
CA MET A 16 -5.73 -4.78 1.87
C MET A 16 -6.89 -4.78 2.88
N GLN A 17 -8.09 -4.40 2.45
CA GLN A 17 -9.28 -4.35 3.31
C GLN A 17 -9.67 -5.71 3.90
N TYR A 18 -9.33 -6.81 3.22
CA TYR A 18 -9.56 -8.17 3.74
C TYR A 18 -8.53 -8.63 4.78
N GLN A 19 -7.46 -7.87 5.00
CA GLN A 19 -6.41 -8.26 5.94
C GLN A 19 -6.85 -7.95 7.38
N PRO A 20 -6.68 -8.90 8.33
CA PRO A 20 -6.96 -8.63 9.73
C PRO A 20 -6.17 -7.43 10.25
N GLY A 21 -6.84 -6.51 10.94
CA GLY A 21 -6.23 -5.33 11.55
C GLY A 21 -5.88 -4.19 10.58
N PHE A 22 -6.34 -4.23 9.32
CA PHE A 22 -6.21 -3.10 8.40
C PHE A 22 -7.11 -1.93 8.82
N GLU A 23 -6.55 -0.73 8.95
CA GLU A 23 -7.28 0.49 9.35
C GLU A 23 -7.46 1.50 8.21
N GLY A 24 -6.66 1.42 7.17
CA GLY A 24 -6.77 2.32 6.03
C GLY A 24 -5.50 2.40 5.19
N ALA A 25 -5.59 3.12 4.08
CA ALA A 25 -4.46 3.39 3.21
C ALA A 25 -4.57 4.76 2.54
N ASN A 26 -3.42 5.35 2.26
CA ASN A 26 -3.26 6.53 1.42
C ASN A 26 -2.36 6.17 0.24
N LEU A 27 -2.75 6.58 -0.97
CA LEU A 27 -1.88 6.60 -2.14
C LEU A 27 -1.59 8.04 -2.50
N MET A 28 -0.32 8.41 -2.55
CA MET A 28 0.14 9.74 -2.93
C MET A 28 0.90 9.61 -4.24
N ILE A 29 0.59 10.49 -5.18
CA ILE A 29 1.19 10.52 -6.52
C ILE A 29 1.91 11.84 -6.69
N ASN A 30 3.12 11.79 -7.25
CA ASN A 30 3.85 12.95 -7.69
C ASN A 30 4.07 12.84 -9.20
N GLU A 31 3.25 13.57 -9.95
CA GLU A 31 3.28 13.56 -11.42
C GLU A 31 4.57 14.15 -12.00
N ASP A 32 5.21 15.11 -11.31
CA ASP A 32 6.47 15.73 -11.78
C ASP A 32 7.65 14.75 -11.77
N THR A 33 7.60 13.78 -10.86
CA THR A 33 8.67 12.77 -10.68
C THR A 33 8.25 11.37 -11.13
N ASP A 34 7.00 11.21 -11.57
CA ASP A 34 6.36 9.93 -11.88
C ASP A 34 6.51 8.89 -10.74
N THR A 35 6.44 9.37 -9.48
CA THR A 35 6.56 8.51 -8.30
C THR A 35 5.23 8.36 -7.57
N ALA A 36 5.08 7.21 -6.91
CA ALA A 36 3.94 6.91 -6.06
C ALA A 36 4.44 6.42 -4.70
N VAL A 37 3.77 6.86 -3.63
CA VAL A 37 3.99 6.38 -2.28
C VAL A 37 2.66 5.86 -1.75
N SER A 38 2.66 4.64 -1.23
CA SER A 38 1.52 4.07 -0.51
C SER A 38 1.86 3.99 0.97
N THR A 39 0.92 4.39 1.82
CA THR A 39 0.99 4.20 3.27
C THR A 39 -0.22 3.41 3.70
N THR A 40 0.00 2.36 4.49
CA THR A 40 -1.08 1.56 5.10
C THR A 40 -1.04 1.70 6.61
N TYR A 41 -2.20 1.70 7.23
CA TYR A 41 -2.38 1.83 8.67
C TYR A 41 -2.94 0.52 9.22
N TRP A 42 -2.46 0.13 10.40
CA TRP A 42 -2.73 -1.15 11.01
C TRP A 42 -2.97 -0.99 12.50
N GLU A 43 -3.91 -1.76 13.04
CA GLU A 43 -4.27 -1.78 14.45
C GLU A 43 -3.07 -2.17 15.33
N THR A 44 -2.26 -3.14 14.87
CA THR A 44 -1.06 -3.58 15.57
C THR A 44 0.08 -3.89 14.60
N LYS A 45 1.32 -3.78 15.10
CA LYS A 45 2.52 -4.22 14.37
C LYS A 45 2.44 -5.70 13.98
N THR A 46 1.85 -6.55 14.83
CA THR A 46 1.69 -7.98 14.56
C THR A 46 0.75 -8.22 13.37
N ALA A 47 -0.37 -7.50 13.29
CA ALA A 47 -1.29 -7.58 12.16
C ALA A 47 -0.62 -7.15 10.85
N MET A 48 0.13 -6.05 10.86
CA MET A 48 0.92 -5.58 9.71
C MET A 48 1.91 -6.65 9.23
N LEU A 49 2.74 -7.21 10.13
CA LEU A 49 3.75 -8.21 9.78
C LEU A 49 3.11 -9.53 9.28
N ALA A 50 1.99 -9.96 9.88
CA ALA A 50 1.25 -11.12 9.42
C ALA A 50 0.69 -10.90 8.01
N SER A 51 0.22 -9.68 7.72
CA SER A 51 -0.26 -9.30 6.41
C SER A 51 0.85 -9.34 5.35
N GLU A 52 2.04 -8.80 5.65
CA GLU A 52 3.19 -8.88 4.74
C GLU A 52 3.65 -10.31 4.48
N ALA A 53 3.67 -11.15 5.52
CA ALA A 53 4.06 -12.56 5.43
C ALA A 53 3.05 -13.39 4.62
N SER A 54 1.79 -12.96 4.51
CA SER A 54 0.76 -13.67 3.75
C SER A 54 1.01 -13.69 2.23
N GLY A 55 1.90 -12.83 1.73
CA GLY A 55 2.21 -12.78 0.30
C GLY A 55 1.19 -12.02 -0.56
N TYR A 56 0.11 -11.49 0.04
CA TYR A 56 -1.00 -10.92 -0.74
C TYR A 56 -0.57 -9.71 -1.57
N LEU A 57 0.29 -8.84 -1.01
CA LEU A 57 0.80 -7.68 -1.74
C LEU A 57 1.71 -8.10 -2.87
N GLN A 58 2.59 -9.08 -2.68
CA GLN A 58 3.49 -9.56 -3.73
C GLN A 58 2.70 -10.08 -4.94
N GLY A 59 1.63 -10.84 -4.69
CA GLY A 59 0.75 -11.34 -5.74
C GLY A 59 -0.03 -10.24 -6.47
N ARG A 60 -0.34 -9.13 -5.81
CA ARG A 60 -1.04 -7.98 -6.40
C ARG A 60 -0.10 -6.99 -7.06
N LEU A 61 1.08 -6.77 -6.50
CA LEU A 61 2.15 -5.93 -7.07
C LEU A 61 2.64 -6.47 -8.40
N ALA A 62 2.58 -7.78 -8.63
CA ALA A 62 2.84 -8.37 -9.94
C ALA A 62 1.95 -7.79 -11.05
N GLN A 63 0.73 -7.33 -10.74
CA GLN A 63 -0.19 -6.71 -11.71
C GLN A 63 0.26 -5.33 -12.16
N ILE A 64 1.02 -4.61 -11.32
CA ILE A 64 1.62 -3.32 -11.67
C ILE A 64 3.12 -3.44 -11.92
N GLY A 65 3.67 -4.66 -11.95
CA GLY A 65 5.11 -4.90 -12.02
C GLY A 65 5.76 -4.30 -13.26
N GLU A 66 5.06 -4.33 -14.40
CA GLU A 66 5.54 -3.72 -15.65
C GLU A 66 5.48 -2.18 -15.64
N LEU A 67 4.71 -1.59 -14.72
CA LEU A 67 4.61 -0.15 -14.52
C LEU A 67 5.68 0.37 -13.54
N LEU A 68 6.37 -0.53 -12.83
CA LEU A 68 7.36 -0.18 -11.82
C LEU A 68 8.77 -0.18 -12.43
N THR A 69 9.45 0.96 -12.32
CA THR A 69 10.87 1.09 -12.72
C THR A 69 11.83 0.45 -11.71
N ALA A 70 11.39 0.25 -10.47
CA ALA A 70 12.12 -0.45 -9.42
C ALA A 70 11.14 -1.09 -8.41
N PRO A 71 11.56 -2.12 -7.66
CA PRO A 71 10.77 -2.65 -6.56
C PRO A 71 10.44 -1.55 -5.53
N PRO A 72 9.23 -1.57 -4.93
CA PRO A 72 8.85 -0.59 -3.92
C PRO A 72 9.71 -0.77 -2.67
N ALA A 73 10.22 0.35 -2.14
CA ALA A 73 10.86 0.37 -0.83
C ALA A 73 9.78 0.30 0.26
N ASN A 74 9.82 -0.74 1.09
CA ASN A 74 8.94 -0.88 2.25
C ASN A 74 9.66 -0.41 3.52
N SER A 75 8.97 0.37 4.34
CA SER A 75 9.47 0.85 5.62
C SER A 75 8.34 0.90 6.63
N HIS A 76 8.64 0.59 7.88
CA HIS A 76 7.66 0.50 8.96
C HIS A 76 7.86 1.61 9.97
N TYR A 77 6.77 2.25 10.35
CA TYR A 77 6.76 3.38 11.28
C TYR A 77 5.63 3.24 12.29
N GLU A 78 5.82 3.84 13.46
CA GLU A 78 4.76 4.03 14.44
C GLU A 78 4.14 5.41 14.24
N VAL A 79 2.81 5.48 14.19
CA VAL A 79 2.11 6.76 14.08
C VAL A 79 2.10 7.44 15.45
N ALA A 80 3.10 8.29 15.69
CA ALA A 80 3.22 9.02 16.95
C ALA A 80 2.16 10.12 17.11
N VAL A 81 1.73 10.74 15.99
CA VAL A 81 0.71 11.79 15.97
C VAL A 81 -0.15 11.61 14.72
N LYS A 82 -1.47 11.57 14.89
CA LYS A 82 -2.46 11.60 13.79
C LYS A 82 -3.44 12.74 14.05
N VAL A 83 -3.60 13.62 13.07
CA VAL A 83 -4.61 14.70 13.10
C VAL A 83 -5.64 14.41 12.04
N SER A 84 -6.91 14.51 12.39
CA SER A 84 -8.05 14.37 11.49
C SER A 84 -8.97 15.57 11.73
N VAL A 85 -9.43 16.22 10.66
CA VAL A 85 -10.30 17.41 10.72
C VAL A 85 -11.75 17.00 10.53
#